data_AF-A0A2W1B376-F1
#
_entry.id   AF-A0A2W1B376-F1
#
_cell.length_a   1.000
_cell.length_b   1.000
_cell.length_c   1.000
_cell.angle_alpha   90.00
_cell.angle_beta   90.00
_cell.angle_gamma   90.00
#
_symmetry.space_group_name_H-M   'P 1'
#
loop_
_entity.id
_entity.type
_entity.pdbx_description
1 polymer ?
#
loop_
_entity_poly.entity_id
_entity_poly.type
_entity_poly.pdbx_seq_one_letter_code
_entity_poly.pdbx_strand_id
1 'polypeptide(L)' 'MPTNLAIDDRLIEEARDIGGHKTKKEAVTVALEEYVQRRKQLAVLGLFGTIEYDPKYNYKEARRRKQA' A
#
# COMPACT_ATOMS: atom_id res chain seq x y z
N MET A 1 -16.92 11.59 10.16
CA MET A 1 -17.14 12.75 11.05
C MET A 1 -16.13 13.81 10.65
N PRO A 2 -16.47 15.11 10.54
CA PRO A 2 -15.47 16.14 10.26
C PRO A 2 -14.57 16.31 11.49
N THR A 3 -13.30 15.98 11.34
CA THR A 3 -12.28 16.21 12.37
C THR A 3 -11.51 17.45 11.95
N ASN A 4 -11.55 18.50 12.76
CA ASN A 4 -10.82 19.73 12.46
C ASN A 4 -9.34 19.53 12.80
N LEU A 5 -8.59 18.97 11.85
CA LEU A 5 -7.14 18.80 11.93
C LEU A 5 -6.47 19.97 11.23
N ALA A 6 -5.51 20.61 11.89
CA ALA A 6 -4.64 21.59 11.26
C ALA A 6 -3.66 20.86 10.32
N ILE A 7 -3.97 20.85 9.03
CA ILE A 7 -3.15 20.27 7.97
C ILE A 7 -2.85 21.38 6.96
N ASP A 8 -1.64 21.38 6.39
CA ASP A 8 -1.28 22.37 5.35
C ASP A 8 -2.18 22.15 4.12
N ASP A 9 -2.99 23.17 3.82
CA ASP A 9 -3.91 23.16 2.70
C ASP A 9 -3.20 22.98 1.35
N ARG A 10 -1.95 23.46 1.22
CA ARG A 10 -1.14 23.29 0.00
C ARG A 10 -0.79 21.82 -0.23
N LEU A 11 -0.49 21.09 0.84
CA LEU A 11 -0.18 19.66 0.78
C LEU A 11 -1.42 18.84 0.38
N ILE A 12 -2.60 19.22 0.88
CA ILE A 12 -3.85 18.56 0.51
C ILE A 12 -4.18 18.79 -0.96
N GLU A 13 -4.00 20.01 -1.45
CA GLU A 13 -4.23 20.34 -2.86
C GLU A 13 -3.25 19.61 -3.78
N GLU A 14 -1.96 19.56 -3.41
CA GLU A 14 -0.96 18.78 -4.15
C GLU A 14 -1.32 17.28 -4.19
N ALA A 15 -1.69 16.70 -3.04
CA ALA A 15 -2.13 15.31 -2.97
C ALA A 15 -3.40 15.05 -3.80
N ARG A 16 -4.34 16.00 -3.80
CA ARG A 16 -5.57 15.91 -4.60
C ARG A 16 -5.27 15.95 -6.09
N ASP A 17 -4.43 16.88 -6.52
CA ASP A 17 -4.12 17.09 -7.94
C ASP A 17 -3.26 15.93 -8.49
N ILE A 18 -2.24 15.47 -7.75
CA ILE A 18 -1.42 14.31 -8.13
C ILE A 18 -2.23 13.01 -8.07
N GLY A 19 -3.07 12.84 -7.05
CA GLY A 19 -3.93 11.67 -6.87
C GLY A 19 -5.17 11.64 -7.78
N GLY A 20 -5.44 12.72 -8.52
CA GLY A 20 -6.62 12.82 -9.39
C GLY A 20 -7.96 12.80 -8.64
N HIS A 21 -7.97 13.23 -7.37
CA HIS A 21 -9.15 13.17 -6.52
C HIS A 21 -10.07 14.37 -6.76
N LYS A 22 -11.39 14.17 -6.63
CA LYS A 22 -12.36 15.25 -6.88
C LYS A 22 -12.45 16.22 -5.71
N THR A 23 -12.10 15.78 -4.50
CA THR A 23 -12.24 16.58 -3.29
C THR A 23 -11.03 16.44 -2.38
N LYS A 24 -10.74 17.50 -1.61
CA LYS A 24 -9.74 17.48 -0.52
C LYS A 24 -9.95 16.31 0.45
N LYS A 25 -11.21 16.04 0.82
CA LYS A 25 -11.56 14.95 1.74
C LYS A 25 -11.18 13.58 1.19
N GLU A 26 -11.47 13.34 -0.09
CA GLU A 26 -11.12 12.09 -0.77
C GLU A 26 -9.60 11.91 -0.80
N ALA A 27 -8.85 12.94 -1.19
CA ALA A 27 -7.39 12.92 -1.18
C ALA A 27 -6.81 12.60 0.20
N VAL A 28 -7.31 13.24 1.26
CA VAL A 28 -6.87 12.96 2.64
C VAL A 28 -7.22 11.53 3.06
N THR A 29 -8.39 11.03 2.69
CA THR A 29 -8.81 9.66 3.04
C THR A 29 -7.89 8.63 2.40
N VAL A 30 -7.66 8.76 1.10
CA VAL A 30 -6.79 7.85 0.33
C VAL A 30 -5.35 7.92 0.82
N ALA A 31 -4.82 9.13 1.05
CA ALA A 31 -3.45 9.30 1.57
C ALA A 31 -3.25 8.60 2.93
N LEU A 32 -4.25 8.65 3.82
CA LEU A 32 -4.19 7.96 5.11
C LEU A 32 -4.27 6.44 4.96
N GLU A 33 -5.14 5.94 4.08
CA GLU A 33 -5.24 4.51 3.78
C GLU A 33 -3.92 3.96 3.23
N GLU A 34 -3.33 4.65 2.24
CA GLU A 34 -2.04 4.27 1.65
C GLU A 34 -0.91 4.35 2.68
N TYR A 35 -0.88 5.38 3.52
CA TYR A 35 0.11 5.50 4.58
C TYR A 35 0.06 4.33 5.55
N VAL A 36 -1.14 3.98 6.01
CA VAL A 36 -1.34 2.83 6.91
C VAL A 36 -0.97 1.52 6.20
N GLN A 37 -1.40 1.34 4.94
CA GLN A 37 -1.09 0.15 4.17
C GLN A 37 0.41 -0.02 3.95
N ARG A 38 1.12 1.04 3.59
CA ARG A 38 2.58 1.03 3.43
C ARG A 38 3.28 0.60 4.72
N ARG A 39 2.82 1.07 5.88
CA ARG A 39 3.38 0.64 7.17
C ARG A 39 3.07 -0.81 7.50
N LYS A 40 1.86 -1.30 7.17
CA LYS A 40 1.52 -2.72 7.31
C LYS A 40 2.39 -3.60 6.40
N GLN A 41 2.64 -3.16 5.17
CA GLN A 41 3.51 -3.88 4.24
C GLN A 41 4.95 -4.00 4.74
N LEU A 42 5.47 -2.98 5.42
CA LEU A 42 6.81 -3.05 6.02
C LEU A 42 6.94 -4.19 7.06
N ALA A 43 5.83 -4.65 7.66
CA ALA A 43 5.87 -5.78 8.58
C ALA A 43 6.30 -7.10 7.90
N VAL A 44 6.19 -7.21 6.57
CA VAL A 44 6.69 -8.36 5.80
C VAL A 44 8.20 -8.53 5.97
N LEU A 45 8.95 -7.44 6.20
CA LEU A 45 10.39 -7.53 6.47
C LEU A 45 10.70 -8.35 7.73
N GLY A 46 9.80 -8.33 8.72
CA GLY A 46 9.92 -9.13 9.93
C GLY A 46 9.69 -10.63 9.73
N LEU A 47 9.17 -11.04 8.57
CA LEU A 47 8.94 -12.45 8.23
C LEU A 47 10.17 -13.10 7.57
N PHE A 48 11.19 -12.32 7.21
CA PHE A 48 12.41 -12.87 6.63
C PHE A 48 13.10 -13.80 7.63
N GLY A 49 13.39 -15.03 7.18
CA GLY A 49 14.03 -16.05 8.02
C GLY A 49 13.11 -16.73 9.04
N THR A 50 11.84 -16.32 9.17
CA THR A 50 10.86 -16.96 10.05
C THR A 50 9.97 -17.97 9.33
N ILE A 51 9.96 -17.94 7.99
CA ILE A 51 9.13 -18.82 7.17
C ILE A 51 9.94 -20.06 6.81
N GLU A 52 9.49 -21.22 7.27
CA GLU A 52 9.97 -22.53 6.79
C GLU A 52 9.27 -22.87 5.47
N TYR A 53 10.07 -23.06 4.41
CA TYR A 53 9.58 -23.47 3.11
C TYR A 53 9.65 -24.98 2.97
N ASP A 54 8.64 -25.60 2.35
CA ASP A 54 8.67 -27.01 2.01
C ASP A 54 9.83 -27.28 1.04
N PRO A 55 10.82 -28.13 1.39
CA PRO A 55 11.96 -28.45 0.52
C PRO A 55 11.57 -29.06 -0.83
N LYS A 56 10.37 -29.65 -0.94
CA LYS A 56 9.86 -30.26 -2.17
C LYS A 56 9.10 -29.25 -3.04
N TYR A 57 8.85 -28.03 -2.56
CA TYR A 57 8.09 -27.04 -3.31
C TYR A 57 8.91 -26.46 -4.47
N ASN A 58 8.48 -26.76 -5.71
CA ASN A 58 9.11 -26.27 -6.92
C ASN A 58 8.29 -25.14 -7.57
N TYR A 59 8.55 -23.90 -7.16
CA TYR A 59 7.85 -22.72 -7.70
C TYR A 59 8.01 -22.53 -9.23
N LYS A 60 8.98 -23.19 -9.88
CA LYS A 60 9.18 -23.13 -11.34
C LYS A 60 8.13 -23.92 -12.13
N GLU A 61 7.39 -24.84 -11.51
CA GLU A 61 6.31 -25.58 -12.18
C GLU A 61 5.15 -24.65 -12.55
N ALA A 62 4.79 -23.71 -11.66
CA ALA A 62 3.76 -22.70 -11.93
C ALA A 62 4.14 -21.76 -13.08
N ARG A 63 5.44 -21.49 -13.28
CA ARG A 63 5.94 -20.62 -14.36
C ARG A 63 5.85 -21.28 -15.73
N ARG A 64 6.08 -22.59 -15.82
CA ARG A 64 6.06 -23.35 -17.07
C ARG A 64 4.65 -23.47 -17.67
N ARG A 65 3.60 -23.54 -16.84
CA ARG A 65 2.20 -23.59 -17.29
C ARG A 65 1.71 -22.32 -18.02
N LYS A 66 2.36 -21.17 -17.84
CA LYS A 66 1.99 -19.92 -18.53
C LYS A 66 2.72 -19.70 -19.86
N GLN A 67 3.63 -20.59 -20.25
CA GLN A 67 4.42 -20.49 -21.48
C GLN A 67 3.98 -21.50 -22.56
N ALA A 68 2.84 -22.18 -22.37
CA ALA A 68 2.24 -23.13 -23.30
C ALA A 68 0.95 -22.57 -23.89
#